data_AF-A0A1Z9GSP7-F1
#
_entry.id   AF-A0A1Z9GSP7-F1
#
_cell.length_a   1.000
_cell.length_b   1.000
_cell.length_c   1.000
_cell.angle_alpha   90.00
_cell.angle_beta   90.00
_cell.angle_gamma   90.00
#
_symmetry.space_group_name_H-M   'P 1'
#
loop_
_entity.id
_entity.type
_entity.pdbx_description
1 polymer ?
#
loop_
_entity_poly.entity_id
_entity_poly.type
_entity_poly.pdbx_seq_one_letter_code
_entity_poly.pdbx_strand_id
1 'polypeptide(L)'
;MNRKKIKVLRRRAKEFLVLWLKSLLPEEEQKKVNINNILSLMPTQTHYIHNFQLYLSAWSFKWVMKRLKRNPHWAFEDLQQSSVPSARQLRREKMIDEGPISL
;
A
#
# COMPACT_ATOMS: atom_id res chain seq x y z
N MET A 1 -1.48 19.61 9.43
CA MET A 1 -2.82 19.35 8.84
C MET A 1 -3.88 19.36 9.94
N ASN A 2 -5.07 19.91 9.70
CA ASN A 2 -6.15 19.99 10.69
C ASN A 2 -6.68 18.59 11.10
N ARG A 3 -7.00 18.39 12.39
CA ARG A 3 -7.58 17.16 12.94
C ARG A 3 -8.83 16.68 12.18
N LYS A 4 -9.70 17.59 11.73
CA LYS A 4 -10.90 17.26 10.93
C LYS A 4 -10.50 16.60 9.60
N LYS A 5 -9.56 17.21 8.85
CA LYS A 5 -9.03 16.67 7.59
C LYS A 5 -8.36 15.31 7.80
N ILE A 6 -7.63 15.13 8.91
CA ILE A 6 -7.00 13.84 9.25
C ILE A 6 -8.04 12.75 9.50
N LYS A 7 -9.17 13.05 10.15
CA LYS A 7 -10.26 12.07 10.35
C LYS A 7 -10.84 11.61 9.01
N VAL A 8 -11.07 12.53 8.08
CA VAL A 8 -11.56 12.21 6.73
C VAL A 8 -10.57 11.30 5.99
N LEU A 9 -9.28 11.63 6.00
CA LEU A 9 -8.25 10.80 5.37
C LEU A 9 -8.15 9.41 6.01
N ARG A 10 -8.31 9.29 7.33
CA ARG A 10 -8.31 7.98 8.00
C ARG A 10 -9.47 7.09 7.55
N ARG A 11 -10.65 7.67 7.34
CA ARG A 11 -11.81 6.95 6.81
C ARG A 11 -11.54 6.49 5.38
N ARG A 12 -11.09 7.40 4.51
CA ARG A 12 -10.69 7.08 3.13
C ARG A 12 -9.61 6.00 3.05
N ALA A 13 -8.61 6.05 3.94
CA ALA A 13 -7.57 5.03 4.00
C ALA A 13 -8.14 3.64 4.27
N LYS A 14 -9.11 3.52 5.19
CA LYS A 14 -9.79 2.24 5.44
C LYS A 14 -10.63 1.78 4.24
N GLU A 15 -11.31 2.71 3.57
CA GLU A 15 -12.09 2.41 2.35
C GLU A 15 -11.17 1.85 1.25
N PHE A 16 -10.00 2.47 1.03
CA PHE A 16 -9.01 1.97 0.07
C PHE A 16 -8.42 0.61 0.45
N LEU A 17 -8.18 0.36 1.73
CA LEU A 17 -7.75 -0.97 2.18
C LEU A 17 -8.80 -2.04 1.93
N VAL A 18 -10.08 -1.73 2.14
CA VAL A 18 -11.19 -2.65 1.85
C VAL A 18 -11.26 -2.95 0.35
N LEU A 19 -11.16 -1.92 -0.51
CA LEU A 19 -11.16 -2.10 -1.96
C LEU A 19 -9.99 -2.97 -2.43
N TRP A 20 -8.78 -2.69 -1.92
CA TRP A 20 -7.59 -3.48 -2.22
C TRP A 20 -7.71 -4.93 -1.76
N LEU A 21 -8.17 -5.16 -0.52
CA LEU A 21 -8.32 -6.53 -0.03
C LEU A 21 -9.38 -7.29 -0.83
N LYS A 22 -10.49 -6.63 -1.19
CA LYS A 22 -11.53 -7.24 -2.03
C LYS A 22 -11.04 -7.60 -3.42
N SER A 23 -10.14 -6.80 -4.01
CA SER A 23 -9.59 -7.11 -5.35
C SER A 23 -8.70 -8.35 -5.37
N LEU A 24 -8.25 -8.83 -4.21
CA LEU A 24 -7.38 -10.01 -4.09
C LEU A 24 -8.15 -11.28 -3.70
N LEU A 25 -9.37 -11.13 -3.16
CA LEU A 25 -10.14 -12.22 -2.58
C LEU A 25 -11.25 -12.72 -3.52
N PRO A 26 -11.64 -14.01 -3.44
CA PRO A 26 -12.82 -14.53 -4.14
C PRO A 26 -14.11 -13.92 -3.60
N GLU A 27 -15.16 -13.90 -4.41
CA GLU A 27 -16.43 -13.18 -4.13
C GLU A 27 -17.07 -13.53 -2.77
N GLU A 28 -16.93 -14.77 -2.32
CA GLU A 28 -17.48 -15.24 -1.03
C GLU A 28 -16.83 -14.54 0.16
N GLU A 29 -15.50 -14.36 0.11
CA GLU A 29 -14.75 -13.71 1.18
C GLU A 29 -14.85 -12.19 1.12
N GLN A 30 -15.04 -11.62 -0.07
CA GLN A 30 -15.26 -10.18 -0.22
C GLN A 30 -16.44 -9.67 0.62
N LYS A 31 -17.50 -10.47 0.78
CA LYS A 31 -18.68 -10.11 1.60
C LYS A 31 -18.35 -9.97 3.09
N LYS A 32 -17.31 -10.66 3.57
CA LYS A 32 -16.87 -10.63 4.97
C LYS A 32 -16.02 -9.39 5.28
N VAL A 33 -15.44 -8.73 4.27
CA VAL A 33 -14.53 -7.59 4.45
C VAL A 33 -15.28 -6.26 4.53
N ASN A 34 -15.09 -5.55 5.64
CA ASN A 34 -15.74 -4.28 5.98
C ASN A 34 -14.75 -3.24 6.55
N ILE A 35 -15.13 -1.96 6.55
CA ILE A 35 -14.30 -0.85 7.07
C ILE A 35 -13.95 -1.03 8.57
N ASN A 36 -14.80 -1.72 9.32
CA ASN A 36 -14.65 -1.90 10.76
C ASN A 36 -13.68 -3.05 11.10
N ASN A 37 -13.62 -4.10 10.28
CA ASN A 37 -12.77 -5.28 10.54
C ASN A 37 -11.46 -5.27 9.74
N ILE A 38 -11.31 -4.41 8.73
CA ILE A 38 -10.11 -4.41 7.89
C ILE A 38 -8.81 -4.30 8.69
N LEU A 39 -8.77 -3.51 9.75
CA LEU A 39 -7.56 -3.34 10.56
C LEU A 39 -7.22 -4.58 11.39
N SER A 40 -8.20 -5.40 11.76
CA SER A 40 -7.96 -6.65 12.49
C SER A 40 -7.59 -7.81 11.57
N LEU A 41 -8.00 -7.74 10.29
CA LEU A 41 -7.63 -8.73 9.26
C LEU A 41 -6.22 -8.53 8.73
N MET A 42 -5.67 -7.32 8.85
CA MET A 42 -4.32 -6.99 8.40
C MET A 42 -3.26 -7.55 9.36
N PRO A 43 -2.06 -7.87 8.85
CA PRO A 43 -0.96 -8.34 9.69
C PRO A 43 -0.56 -7.28 10.73
N THR A 44 -0.21 -7.75 11.93
CA THR A 44 0.31 -6.90 13.02
C THR A 44 1.66 -6.28 12.64
N GLN A 45 2.50 -7.00 11.89
CA GLN A 45 3.77 -6.52 11.39
C GLN A 45 3.58 -5.60 10.17
N THR A 46 4.01 -4.34 10.32
CA THR A 46 3.82 -3.29 9.30
C THR A 46 5.11 -2.80 8.64
N HIS A 47 6.26 -3.23 9.14
CA HIS A 47 7.57 -2.82 8.64
C HIS A 47 8.39 -4.06 8.24
N TYR A 48 9.25 -3.90 7.24
CA TYR A 48 10.25 -4.89 6.83
C TYR A 48 11.63 -4.25 6.76
N ILE A 49 12.68 -5.06 6.85
CA ILE A 49 14.07 -4.60 6.75
C ILE A 49 14.60 -4.96 5.36
N HIS A 50 15.23 -4.00 4.69
CA HIS A 50 15.94 -4.22 3.44
C HIS A 50 17.19 -3.33 3.43
N ASN A 51 18.35 -3.85 3.04
CA ASN A 51 19.64 -3.12 3.06
C ASN A 51 19.89 -2.35 4.38
N PHE A 52 19.71 -3.03 5.53
CA PHE A 52 19.86 -2.44 6.86
C PHE A 52 18.93 -1.25 7.18
N GLN A 53 17.89 -1.03 6.38
CA GLN A 53 16.92 0.05 6.57
C GLN A 53 15.52 -0.51 6.77
N LEU A 54 14.75 0.14 7.66
CA LEU A 54 13.36 -0.18 7.94
C LEU A 54 12.43 0.53 6.96
N TYR A 55 11.66 -0.26 6.22
CA TYR A 55 10.66 0.20 5.28
C TYR A 55 9.25 -0.12 5.78
N LEU A 56 8.29 0.70 5.37
CA LEU A 56 6.88 0.40 5.56
C LEU A 56 6.44 -0.62 4.51
N SER A 57 5.77 -1.68 4.95
CA SER A 57 5.11 -2.62 4.05
C SER A 57 4.08 -1.88 3.19
N ALA A 58 4.06 -2.23 1.90
CA ALA A 58 3.06 -1.73 0.97
C ALA A 58 1.66 -2.07 1.50
N TRP A 59 0.69 -1.18 1.27
CA TRP A 59 -0.69 -1.35 1.74
C TRP A 59 -0.87 -1.51 3.26
N SER A 60 0.14 -1.29 4.09
CA SER A 60 -0.09 -1.08 5.52
C SER A 60 -0.90 0.21 5.74
N PHE A 61 -1.72 0.26 6.79
CA PHE A 61 -2.53 1.45 7.10
C PHE A 61 -1.67 2.72 7.22
N LYS A 62 -0.47 2.60 7.82
CA LYS A 62 0.49 3.70 7.94
C LYS A 62 1.03 4.13 6.57
N TRP A 63 1.28 3.19 5.65
CA TRP A 63 1.72 3.48 4.29
C TRP A 63 0.64 4.24 3.50
N VAL A 64 -0.60 3.73 3.47
CA VAL A 64 -1.73 4.38 2.79
C VAL A 64 -1.96 5.79 3.33
N MET A 65 -1.96 5.93 4.66
CA MET A 65 -2.13 7.23 5.30
C MET A 65 -1.00 8.22 4.96
N LYS A 66 0.26 7.75 4.84
CA LYS A 66 1.39 8.59 4.45
C LYS A 66 1.25 9.10 3.01
N ARG A 67 0.76 8.24 2.11
CA ARG A 67 0.46 8.59 0.71
C ARG A 67 -0.67 9.62 0.62
N LEU A 68 -1.80 9.37 1.30
CA LEU A 68 -2.93 10.30 1.30
C LEU A 68 -2.65 11.64 1.98
N LYS A 69 -1.78 11.67 3.00
CA LYS A 69 -1.32 12.93 3.60
C LYS A 69 -0.51 13.77 2.62
N ARG A 70 0.28 13.13 1.75
CA ARG A 70 1.06 13.81 0.71
C ARG A 70 0.13 14.31 -0.40
N ASN A 71 -0.81 13.48 -0.83
CA ASN A 71 -1.73 13.78 -1.92
C ASN A 71 -3.18 13.40 -1.52
N PRO A 72 -3.94 14.35 -0.94
CA PRO A 72 -5.29 14.10 -0.40
C PRO A 72 -6.37 13.78 -1.44
N HIS A 73 -6.11 14.09 -2.71
CA HIS A 73 -7.06 13.98 -3.82
C HIS A 73 -6.88 12.71 -4.66
N TRP A 74 -5.90 11.86 -4.33
CA TRP A 74 -5.67 10.62 -5.06
C TRP A 74 -6.86 9.67 -5.00
N ALA A 75 -7.14 9.07 -6.15
CA ALA A 75 -8.05 7.96 -6.30
C ALA A 75 -7.37 6.64 -5.88
N PHE A 76 -8.14 5.55 -5.88
CA PHE A 76 -7.62 4.23 -5.60
C PHE A 76 -6.54 3.79 -6.60
N GLU A 77 -6.76 4.06 -7.89
CA GLU A 77 -5.83 3.72 -8.98
C GLU A 77 -4.48 4.42 -8.83
N ASP A 78 -4.48 5.71 -8.49
CA ASP A 78 -3.25 6.48 -8.22
C ASP A 78 -2.42 5.85 -7.10
N LEU A 79 -3.11 5.40 -6.05
CA LEU A 79 -2.48 4.75 -4.90
C LEU A 79 -1.88 3.41 -5.30
N GLN A 80 -2.59 2.62 -6.10
CA GLN A 80 -2.12 1.34 -6.63
C GLN A 80 -0.89 1.53 -7.52
N GLN A 81 -0.90 2.51 -8.44
CA GLN A 81 0.25 2.83 -9.27
C GLN A 81 1.48 3.24 -8.42
N SER A 82 1.26 3.95 -7.30
CA SER A 82 2.34 4.35 -6.40
C SER A 82 2.98 3.19 -5.60
N SER A 83 2.32 2.02 -5.59
CA SER A 83 2.84 0.80 -4.96
C SER A 83 3.76 0.01 -5.89
N VAL A 84 3.61 0.16 -7.21
CA VAL A 84 4.41 -0.53 -8.23
C VAL A 84 5.84 0.02 -8.23
N PRO A 85 6.87 -0.84 -8.32
CA PRO A 85 8.25 -0.40 -8.45
C PRO A 85 8.45 0.45 -9.72
N SER A 86 9.27 1.49 -9.62
CA SER A 86 9.68 2.28 -10.78
C SER A 86 10.46 1.42 -11.78
N ALA A 87 10.41 1.73 -13.07
CA ALA A 87 11.24 1.10 -14.11
C ALA A 87 12.74 1.07 -13.73
N ARG A 88 13.22 2.11 -13.02
CA ARG A 88 14.60 2.15 -12.52
C ARG A 88 14.86 1.09 -11.43
N GLN A 89 13.90 0.83 -10.56
CA GLN A 89 14.01 -0.18 -9.51
C GLN A 89 13.99 -1.58 -10.14
N LEU A 90 13.06 -1.83 -11.07
CA LEU A 90 13.00 -3.10 -11.80
C LEU A 90 14.31 -3.38 -12.56
N ARG A 91 14.89 -2.38 -13.23
CA ARG A 91 16.21 -2.51 -13.89
C ARG A 91 17.31 -2.86 -12.88
N ARG A 92 17.29 -2.25 -11.70
CA ARG A 92 18.28 -2.53 -10.65
C ARG A 92 18.14 -3.96 -10.12
N GLU A 93 16.90 -4.41 -9.87
CA GLU A 93 16.62 -5.78 -9.44
C GLU A 93 17.07 -6.78 -10.50
N LYS A 94 16.73 -6.56 -11.77
CA LYS A 94 17.22 -7.37 -12.89
C LYS A 94 18.75 -7.44 -12.96
N MET A 95 19.45 -6.31 -12.75
CA MET A 95 20.92 -6.31 -12.73
C MET A 95 21.51 -7.08 -11.55
N ILE A 96 20.79 -7.17 -10.42
CA ILE A 96 21.22 -7.96 -9.25
C ILE A 96 21.03 -9.46 -9.53
N ASP A 97 19.91 -9.82 -10.17
CA ASP A 97 19.53 -11.21 -10.41
C ASP A 97 20.24 -11.82 -11.64
N GLU A 98 20.24 -11.11 -12.77
CA GLU A 98 20.72 -11.58 -14.08
C GLU A 98 22.15 -11.10 -14.38
N GLY A 99 22.69 -10.16 -13.60
CA GLY A 99 23.97 -9.50 -13.87
C GLY A 99 23.88 -8.44 -14.97
N PRO A 100 25.03 -7.90 -15.44
CA PRO A 100 25.02 -6.94 -16.53
C PRO A 100 24.49 -7.58 -17.81
N ILE A 101 23.54 -6.89 -18.47
CA ILE A 101 23.02 -7.28 -19.78
C ILE A 101 24.21 -7.47 -20.72
N SER A 102 24.44 -8.69 -21.20
CA SER A 102 25.43 -8.94 -22.24
C SER A 102 25.01 -8.16 -23.48
N LEU A 103 25.85 -7.20 -23.89
CA LEU A 103 25.68 -6.38 -25.09
C LEU A 103 25.65 -7.25 -26.36
#